data_AF-A0A6L5G2X1-F1
#
_entry.id   AF-A0A6L5G2X1-F1
#
_cell.length_a   1.000
_cell.length_b   1.000
_cell.length_c   1.000
_cell.angle_alpha   90.00
_cell.angle_beta   90.00
_cell.angle_gamma   90.00
#
_symmetry.space_group_name_H-M   'P 1'
#
loop_
_entity.id
_entity.type
_entity.pdbx_description
1 polymer ?
#
loop_
_entity_poly.entity_id
_entity_poly.type
_entity_poly.pdbx_seq_one_letter_code
_entity_poly.pdbx_strand_id
1 'polypeptide(L)'
;MKNIAAAGKSTIAARTQRIPARRNTCGIGSRRSSASHRVDARIAPLTRIDSRTRPTNAGHPDANAIACLRSKYRSKGNAAAAAAPPPPSGIRPARKNSATTTPSIVRGRRAAGLRLRESRPAPRVRTTGRLTMLHGVSTTEPAIDTRSGRLGRVDYLIASLITLSGGVLRFITLGLPNSFVFDEVYYAKDACYYIKGAVEACALSGDGEQTLVHPPLGKWFLSIGVKLFGFDSFGWRVAAAVAGTATVFLLYVLAKRLLHSTLGASIASGLLAIDLLHLVQSRISMLDIFLPMFAIATLIFLVIDRDQRNAGTSTVLPRVGAGLMLAGGLATKWSGGFFIPFAIALVIAWEAGRRRAAGPGGTERNLTAALRAEAMPCFLFLVVLPVAAYVVTYVGRLDGALVALPWSEGSFLREVWDTQFYMLDYHANLTTLHGYQS
;
A
#
# COMPACT_ATOMS: atom_id res chain seq x y z
N MET A 1 -91.90 35.89 -9.21
CA MET A 1 -92.58 36.97 -8.47
C MET A 1 -91.64 37.47 -7.37
N LYS A 2 -91.27 38.78 -7.42
CA LYS A 2 -91.05 39.78 -6.32
C LYS A 2 -90.26 39.31 -5.07
N ASN A 3 -89.27 39.99 -4.46
CA ASN A 3 -88.68 41.35 -4.42
C ASN A 3 -87.30 41.21 -3.70
N ILE A 4 -86.17 41.77 -4.14
CA ILE A 4 -85.58 43.12 -3.90
C ILE A 4 -85.09 43.44 -2.46
N ALA A 5 -83.78 43.78 -2.39
CA ALA A 5 -83.03 44.65 -1.43
C ALA A 5 -82.67 44.11 -0.02
N ALA A 6 -81.49 44.37 0.58
CA ALA A 6 -80.30 45.14 0.19
C ALA A 6 -79.07 44.80 1.08
N ALA A 7 -77.89 44.85 0.45
CA ALA A 7 -76.61 45.47 0.84
C ALA A 7 -75.96 45.24 2.23
N GLY A 8 -74.73 44.69 2.19
CA GLY A 8 -73.69 44.88 3.20
C GLY A 8 -72.31 44.54 2.63
N LYS A 9 -71.52 45.57 2.30
CA LYS A 9 -70.17 45.48 1.72
C LYS A 9 -69.15 44.97 2.76
N SER A 10 -68.29 44.01 2.42
CA SER A 10 -66.90 44.02 2.89
C SER A 10 -65.96 43.34 1.89
N THR A 11 -64.92 44.08 1.55
CA THR A 11 -63.84 43.85 0.60
C THR A 11 -63.06 42.55 0.86
N ILE A 12 -62.88 41.73 -0.19
CA ILE A 12 -61.97 40.58 -0.22
C ILE A 12 -60.55 41.10 -0.47
N ALA A 13 -59.70 41.07 0.54
CA ALA A 13 -58.25 41.22 0.40
C ALA A 13 -57.60 39.84 0.24
N ALA A 14 -56.81 39.69 -0.81
CA ALA A 14 -56.03 38.48 -1.11
C ALA A 14 -55.06 38.15 0.04
N ARG A 15 -55.18 36.94 0.61
CA ARG A 15 -54.25 36.44 1.64
C ARG A 15 -53.34 35.37 1.03
N THR A 16 -52.18 35.81 0.55
CA THR A 16 -51.05 34.95 0.21
C THR A 16 -50.49 34.36 1.51
N GLN A 17 -50.68 33.05 1.73
CA GLN A 17 -50.03 32.35 2.84
C GLN A 17 -48.53 32.21 2.56
N ARG A 18 -47.71 33.06 3.19
CA ARG A 18 -46.27 32.81 3.40
C ARG A 18 -46.10 32.00 4.68
N ILE A 19 -45.52 30.81 4.56
CA ILE A 19 -45.06 29.99 5.68
C ILE A 19 -43.80 30.65 6.27
N PRO A 20 -43.72 30.90 7.60
CA PRO A 20 -42.55 31.51 8.20
C PRO A 20 -41.42 30.50 8.39
N ALA A 21 -40.21 30.87 7.96
CA ALA A 21 -38.98 30.15 8.24
C ALA A 21 -38.64 30.23 9.74
N ARG A 22 -38.66 29.09 10.45
CA ARG A 22 -38.08 28.98 11.79
C ARG A 22 -36.56 28.95 11.70
N ARG A 23 -35.92 30.02 12.17
CA ARG A 23 -34.52 29.99 12.63
C ARG A 23 -34.50 29.31 14.00
N ASN A 24 -33.86 28.16 14.13
CA ASN A 24 -33.52 27.58 15.43
C ASN A 24 -32.10 28.01 15.80
N THR A 25 -32.00 28.93 16.77
CA THR A 25 -30.77 29.27 17.47
C THR A 25 -30.45 28.21 18.51
N CYS A 26 -29.20 27.77 18.59
CA CYS A 26 -28.72 26.83 19.60
C CYS A 26 -28.38 27.62 20.87
N GLY A 27 -29.26 27.58 21.87
CA GLY A 27 -29.08 28.25 23.16
C GLY A 27 -28.31 27.39 24.15
N ILE A 28 -27.24 27.94 24.73
CA ILE A 28 -26.48 27.37 25.83
C ILE A 28 -27.30 27.52 27.11
N GLY A 29 -27.75 26.39 27.68
CA GLY A 29 -28.35 26.34 29.02
C GLY A 29 -27.30 25.98 30.07
N SER A 30 -26.84 26.97 30.83
CA SER A 30 -26.03 26.75 32.02
C SER A 30 -26.94 26.31 33.18
N ARG A 31 -26.64 25.14 33.77
CA ARG A 31 -27.11 24.81 35.13
C ARG A 31 -25.91 24.58 36.03
N ARG A 32 -25.70 25.54 36.93
CA ARG A 32 -24.89 25.39 38.14
C ARG A 32 -25.55 24.35 39.04
N SER A 33 -24.78 23.40 39.54
CA SER A 33 -25.08 22.66 40.76
C SER A 33 -23.80 22.55 41.57
N SER A 34 -23.78 23.33 42.65
CA SER A 34 -22.82 23.30 43.74
C SER A 34 -23.02 22.06 44.61
N ALA A 35 -21.99 21.25 44.81
CA ALA A 35 -21.88 20.38 45.96
C ALA A 35 -20.40 20.07 46.25
N SER A 36 -19.93 20.54 47.39
CA SER A 36 -18.65 20.16 48.01
C SER A 36 -18.75 18.75 48.59
N HIS A 37 -17.71 17.92 48.48
CA HIS A 37 -17.05 17.27 49.63
C HIS A 37 -15.96 16.27 49.21
N ARG A 38 -14.82 16.44 49.89
CA ARG A 38 -13.79 15.49 50.36
C ARG A 38 -13.63 14.14 49.66
N VAL A 39 -12.40 13.96 49.18
CA VAL A 39 -11.72 12.68 48.94
C VAL A 39 -11.44 12.01 50.29
N ASP A 40 -11.90 10.78 50.48
CA ASP A 40 -11.31 9.83 51.41
C ASP A 40 -11.30 8.44 50.76
N ALA A 41 -10.10 7.88 50.67
CA ALA A 41 -9.82 6.56 50.16
C ALA A 41 -10.14 5.49 51.22
N ARG A 42 -10.79 4.38 50.82
CA ARG A 42 -10.68 3.09 51.50
C ARG A 42 -11.15 1.94 50.61
N ILE A 43 -10.41 0.84 50.70
CA ILE A 43 -10.46 -0.37 49.87
C ILE A 43 -11.31 -1.48 50.55
N ALA A 44 -11.99 -2.28 49.69
CA ALA A 44 -12.54 -3.65 49.86
C ALA A 44 -13.92 -3.87 50.55
N PRO A 45 -14.62 -5.02 50.33
CA PRO A 45 -14.47 -6.11 49.33
C PRO A 45 -15.75 -6.48 48.52
N LEU A 46 -15.54 -7.35 47.53
CA LEU A 46 -16.51 -8.04 46.65
C LEU A 46 -17.69 -8.71 47.37
N THR A 47 -18.91 -8.49 46.89
CA THR A 47 -20.07 -9.38 47.12
C THR A 47 -20.92 -9.58 45.86
N ARG A 48 -20.97 -10.85 45.44
CA ARG A 48 -22.08 -11.64 44.85
C ARG A 48 -23.19 -10.89 44.09
N ILE A 49 -23.20 -11.03 42.75
CA ILE A 49 -24.34 -10.66 41.90
C ILE A 49 -25.28 -11.87 41.77
N ASP A 50 -26.52 -11.68 42.24
CA ASP A 50 -27.64 -12.60 42.06
C ASP A 50 -28.28 -12.37 40.68
N SER A 51 -28.62 -13.47 40.03
CA SER A 51 -29.19 -13.54 38.69
C SER A 51 -30.71 -13.50 38.77
N ARG A 52 -31.34 -12.42 38.29
CA ARG A 52 -32.70 -12.38 37.69
C ARG A 52 -33.15 -10.94 37.41
N THR A 53 -33.04 -10.51 36.15
CA THR A 53 -33.96 -9.51 35.53
C THR A 53 -33.81 -9.60 34.00
N ARG A 54 -34.93 -9.88 33.31
CA ARG A 54 -35.03 -9.82 31.84
C ARG A 54 -34.97 -8.37 31.36
N PRO A 55 -34.31 -8.05 30.22
CA PRO A 55 -34.52 -6.77 29.55
C PRO A 55 -35.67 -6.87 28.54
N THR A 56 -36.66 -6.00 28.69
CA THR A 56 -37.67 -5.67 27.67
C THR A 56 -37.16 -4.54 26.78
N ASN A 57 -37.26 -4.73 25.46
CA ASN A 57 -37.29 -3.75 24.37
C ASN A 57 -36.19 -2.67 24.33
N ALA A 58 -35.12 -2.93 23.56
CA ALA A 58 -34.24 -1.90 23.02
C ALA A 58 -34.89 -1.29 21.76
N GLY A 59 -35.27 -0.01 21.85
CA GLY A 59 -35.71 0.80 20.72
C GLY A 59 -34.55 1.21 19.82
N HIS A 60 -34.84 1.35 18.52
CA HIS A 60 -33.94 1.92 17.51
C HIS A 60 -33.42 3.31 17.91
N PRO A 61 -32.17 3.67 17.61
CA PRO A 61 -31.69 5.03 17.82
C PRO A 61 -32.35 6.01 16.83
N ASP A 62 -32.84 7.12 17.38
CA ASP A 62 -33.55 8.20 16.69
C ASP A 62 -32.76 8.78 15.50
N ALA A 63 -33.41 8.85 14.33
CA ALA A 63 -32.89 9.43 13.09
C ALA A 63 -32.42 10.89 13.24
N ASN A 64 -32.85 11.59 14.30
CA ASN A 64 -32.45 12.96 14.60
C ASN A 64 -31.02 13.07 15.17
N ALA A 65 -30.52 12.04 15.85
CA ALA A 65 -29.13 12.01 16.34
C ALA A 65 -28.13 11.89 15.16
N ILE A 66 -28.50 11.08 14.16
CA ILE A 66 -27.72 10.91 12.91
C ILE A 66 -27.74 12.20 12.08
N ALA A 67 -28.87 12.92 12.02
CA ALA A 67 -28.96 14.20 11.32
C ALA A 67 -28.10 15.30 11.98
N CYS A 68 -27.94 15.27 13.31
CA CYS A 68 -27.11 16.23 14.03
C CYS A 68 -25.61 16.01 13.80
N LEU A 69 -25.17 14.76 13.63
CA LEU A 69 -23.79 14.41 13.24
C LEU A 69 -23.46 14.88 11.81
N ARG A 70 -24.43 14.79 10.87
CA ARG A 70 -24.29 15.25 9.47
C ARG A 70 -23.98 16.74 9.33
N SER A 71 -24.46 17.58 10.25
CA SER A 71 -24.21 19.04 10.21
C SER A 71 -22.80 19.43 10.65
N LYS A 72 -22.18 18.65 11.55
CA LYS A 72 -20.90 19.01 12.19
C LYS A 72 -19.69 18.74 11.29
N TYR A 73 -19.77 17.73 10.42
CA TYR A 73 -18.77 17.48 9.38
C TYR A 73 -18.73 18.58 8.32
N ARG A 74 -19.88 19.17 7.98
CA ARG A 74 -20.02 20.20 6.95
C ARG A 74 -19.38 21.55 7.32
N SER A 75 -19.30 21.89 8.61
CA SER A 75 -18.76 23.20 9.03
C SER A 75 -17.24 23.26 9.13
N LYS A 76 -16.54 22.12 9.28
CA LYS A 76 -15.08 22.09 9.36
C LYS A 76 -14.39 22.26 8.01
N GLY A 77 -15.01 21.82 6.91
CA GLY A 77 -14.47 22.00 5.56
C GLY A 77 -14.45 23.45 5.07
N ASN A 78 -15.39 24.28 5.51
CA ASN A 78 -15.50 25.67 5.04
C ASN A 78 -14.64 26.68 5.81
N ALA A 79 -14.14 26.33 7.00
CA ALA A 79 -13.30 27.23 7.81
C ALA A 79 -11.82 27.22 7.39
N ALA A 80 -11.37 26.21 6.64
CA ALA A 80 -9.98 26.09 6.19
C ALA A 80 -9.68 26.82 4.86
N ALA A 81 -10.71 27.31 4.15
CA ALA A 81 -10.57 27.92 2.83
C ALA A 81 -10.36 29.45 2.82
N ALA A 82 -10.22 30.09 4.00
CA ALA A 82 -10.21 31.55 4.12
C ALA A 82 -8.97 32.08 4.88
N ALA A 83 -7.76 31.71 4.45
CA ALA A 83 -6.52 32.45 4.78
C ALA A 83 -5.34 31.97 3.91
N ALA A 84 -5.08 32.64 2.79
CA ALA A 84 -3.82 32.50 2.05
C ALA A 84 -3.24 33.90 1.75
N PRO A 85 -1.96 34.18 2.08
CA PRO A 85 -1.31 35.44 1.74
C PRO A 85 -0.75 35.45 0.30
N PRO A 86 -0.53 36.64 -0.31
CA PRO A 86 -0.11 36.76 -1.72
C PRO A 86 1.38 36.44 -1.95
N PRO A 87 1.78 36.07 -3.19
CA PRO A 87 3.14 35.68 -3.52
C PRO A 87 4.10 36.88 -3.72
N PRO A 88 5.42 36.72 -3.46
CA PRO A 88 6.39 37.78 -3.68
C PRO A 88 6.87 37.87 -5.13
N SER A 89 7.23 39.10 -5.51
CA SER A 89 7.63 39.56 -6.83
C SER A 89 9.09 39.28 -7.21
N GLY A 90 9.29 38.69 -8.40
CA GLY A 90 10.24 39.11 -9.46
C GLY A 90 11.76 39.19 -9.20
N ILE A 91 12.52 38.34 -9.91
CA ILE A 91 13.90 38.64 -10.34
C ILE A 91 14.06 38.24 -11.83
N ARG A 92 14.55 39.17 -12.65
CA ARG A 92 14.80 39.08 -14.10
C ARG A 92 16.06 38.26 -14.43
N PRO A 93 16.12 37.54 -15.57
CA PRO A 93 17.38 37.13 -16.16
C PRO A 93 17.88 38.14 -17.21
N ALA A 94 19.21 38.28 -17.25
CA ALA A 94 19.95 39.20 -18.10
C ALA A 94 20.02 38.75 -19.57
N ARG A 95 19.96 39.77 -20.43
CA ARG A 95 20.01 39.80 -21.89
C ARG A 95 21.43 39.50 -22.40
N LYS A 96 21.58 38.63 -23.41
CA LYS A 96 22.69 38.70 -24.38
C LYS A 96 22.21 38.44 -25.80
N ASN A 97 22.81 39.20 -26.70
CA ASN A 97 22.31 39.59 -28.00
C ASN A 97 22.50 38.52 -29.09
N SER A 98 21.59 38.59 -30.04
CA SER A 98 21.59 38.05 -31.40
C SER A 98 22.79 38.48 -32.24
N ALA A 99 23.31 37.57 -33.07
CA ALA A 99 23.80 37.91 -34.41
C ALA A 99 23.69 36.71 -35.35
N THR A 100 22.97 36.95 -36.44
CA THR A 100 22.67 36.09 -37.59
C THR A 100 23.81 36.16 -38.60
N THR A 101 24.28 35.04 -39.16
CA THR A 101 24.68 34.96 -40.58
C THR A 101 24.84 33.51 -41.06
N THR A 102 24.37 33.24 -42.27
CA THR A 102 24.56 32.04 -43.12
C THR A 102 24.96 32.55 -44.52
N PRO A 103 25.25 31.72 -45.54
CA PRO A 103 26.28 30.70 -45.76
C PRO A 103 27.27 31.12 -46.89
N SER A 104 28.31 30.34 -47.17
CA SER A 104 28.86 30.27 -48.53
C SER A 104 29.51 28.92 -48.87
N ILE A 105 29.19 28.48 -50.09
CA ILE A 105 29.70 27.30 -50.82
C ILE A 105 30.85 27.77 -51.69
N VAL A 106 31.98 27.03 -51.75
CA VAL A 106 32.87 27.04 -52.93
C VAL A 106 33.45 25.65 -53.19
N ARG A 107 33.19 25.18 -54.42
CA ARG A 107 33.82 24.05 -55.13
C ARG A 107 35.18 24.47 -55.71
N GLY A 108 36.11 23.52 -55.85
CA GLY A 108 37.21 23.58 -56.84
C GLY A 108 38.22 22.44 -56.61
N ARG A 109 38.26 21.43 -57.49
CA ARG A 109 39.31 21.16 -58.52
C ARG A 109 40.70 20.79 -57.93
N ARG A 110 41.53 19.90 -58.49
CA ARG A 110 41.51 18.81 -59.48
C ARG A 110 42.94 18.20 -59.41
N ALA A 111 43.07 16.90 -59.71
CA ALA A 111 44.24 16.23 -60.34
C ALA A 111 45.62 16.23 -59.63
N ALA A 112 46.19 15.05 -59.42
CA ALA A 112 47.29 14.52 -60.25
C ALA A 112 47.71 13.13 -59.72
N GLY A 113 47.94 12.20 -60.64
CA GLY A 113 48.34 10.84 -60.31
C GLY A 113 49.80 10.73 -59.91
N LEU A 114 50.08 9.75 -59.04
CA LEU A 114 51.39 9.11 -58.96
C LEU A 114 51.16 7.63 -58.62
N ARG A 115 51.42 6.75 -59.59
CA ARG A 115 51.64 5.33 -59.36
C ARG A 115 53.06 5.18 -58.83
N LEU A 116 53.21 4.71 -57.59
CA LEU A 116 54.48 4.22 -57.07
C LEU A 116 54.25 2.89 -56.35
N ARG A 117 54.70 1.83 -57.03
CA ARG A 117 55.57 0.76 -56.55
C ARG A 117 55.13 0.02 -55.28
N GLU A 118 54.69 -1.20 -55.54
CA GLU A 118 54.58 -2.34 -54.63
C GLU A 118 55.79 -2.43 -53.68
N SER A 119 55.54 -2.23 -52.38
CA SER A 119 56.51 -2.41 -51.31
C SER A 119 56.13 -3.62 -50.46
N ARG A 120 57.11 -4.51 -50.33
CA ARG A 120 57.07 -5.79 -49.61
C ARG A 120 56.61 -5.61 -48.15
N PRO A 121 55.91 -6.59 -47.55
CA PRO A 121 55.53 -6.51 -46.14
C PRO A 121 56.76 -6.55 -45.22
N ALA A 122 56.76 -5.67 -44.22
CA ALA A 122 57.79 -5.57 -43.20
C ALA A 122 57.88 -6.86 -42.33
N PRO A 123 59.07 -7.20 -41.80
CA PRO A 123 59.24 -8.38 -40.95
C PRO A 123 58.48 -8.20 -39.62
N ARG A 124 57.78 -9.26 -39.21
CA ARG A 124 57.13 -9.36 -37.90
C ARG A 124 58.16 -9.19 -36.78
N VAL A 125 58.05 -8.09 -36.04
CA VAL A 125 58.65 -7.98 -34.70
C VAL A 125 57.95 -8.99 -33.80
N ARG A 126 58.74 -9.95 -33.30
CA ARG A 126 58.30 -11.00 -32.38
C ARG A 126 58.35 -10.42 -30.96
N THR A 127 57.27 -9.81 -30.50
CA THR A 127 57.09 -9.48 -29.08
C THR A 127 56.79 -10.76 -28.32
N THR A 128 57.85 -11.38 -27.79
CA THR A 128 57.80 -12.30 -26.67
C THR A 128 57.24 -11.59 -25.45
N GLY A 129 56.20 -12.15 -24.84
CA GLY A 129 55.67 -11.69 -23.56
C GLY A 129 54.17 -11.45 -23.57
N ARG A 130 53.37 -12.50 -23.80
CA ARG A 130 51.99 -12.52 -23.33
C ARG A 130 51.82 -13.73 -22.44
N LEU A 131 51.58 -13.48 -21.16
CA LEU A 131 51.21 -14.47 -20.17
C LEU A 131 50.07 -15.34 -20.73
N THR A 132 50.41 -16.57 -21.08
CA THR A 132 49.46 -17.64 -21.35
C THR A 132 49.01 -18.20 -19.99
N MET A 133 48.15 -17.46 -19.31
CA MET A 133 47.32 -17.97 -18.22
C MET A 133 45.88 -17.67 -18.64
N LEU A 134 45.04 -18.71 -18.68
CA LEU A 134 43.66 -18.75 -19.24
C LEU A 134 43.55 -19.23 -20.70
N HIS A 135 44.12 -20.41 -21.00
CA HIS A 135 43.49 -21.34 -21.94
C HIS A 135 42.81 -22.42 -21.10
N GLY A 136 41.49 -22.35 -20.97
CA GLY A 136 40.74 -23.31 -20.15
C GLY A 136 39.34 -22.90 -19.69
N VAL A 137 38.83 -21.71 -20.06
CA VAL A 137 37.40 -21.44 -19.92
C VAL A 137 36.73 -21.86 -21.21
N SER A 138 36.34 -23.14 -21.26
CA SER A 138 35.27 -23.56 -22.16
C SER A 138 34.06 -22.71 -21.84
N THR A 139 33.72 -21.74 -22.70
CA THR A 139 32.48 -20.95 -22.63
C THR A 139 31.28 -21.77 -23.08
N THR A 140 31.21 -23.02 -22.66
CA THR A 140 29.93 -23.68 -22.47
C THR A 140 29.42 -23.12 -21.15
N GLU A 141 28.69 -22.01 -21.20
CA GLU A 141 27.81 -21.66 -20.08
C GLU A 141 27.01 -22.92 -19.77
N PRO A 142 27.19 -23.54 -18.58
CA PRO A 142 26.38 -24.70 -18.25
C PRO A 142 24.95 -24.22 -18.30
N ALA A 143 24.13 -24.86 -19.14
CA ALA A 143 22.70 -24.62 -19.16
C ALA A 143 22.23 -24.67 -17.69
N ILE A 144 21.82 -23.52 -17.14
CA ILE A 144 21.38 -23.43 -15.76
C ILE A 144 20.22 -24.41 -15.65
N ASP A 145 20.44 -25.54 -14.99
CA ASP A 145 19.41 -26.54 -14.82
C ASP A 145 18.33 -25.94 -13.93
N THR A 146 17.25 -25.48 -14.57
CA THR A 146 16.10 -24.87 -13.90
C THR A 146 15.45 -25.82 -12.89
N ARG A 147 15.72 -27.14 -12.93
CA ARG A 147 15.27 -28.10 -11.91
C ARG A 147 15.97 -27.91 -10.58
N SER A 148 17.23 -27.45 -10.55
CA SER A 148 17.99 -27.23 -9.31
C SER A 148 17.43 -26.12 -8.41
N GLY A 149 16.59 -25.23 -8.98
CA GLY A 149 15.90 -24.17 -8.24
C GLY A 149 14.57 -24.60 -7.61
N ARG A 150 14.10 -25.83 -7.88
CA ARG A 150 12.89 -26.38 -7.23
C ARG A 150 13.24 -26.90 -5.84
N LEU A 151 12.31 -26.82 -4.90
CA LEU A 151 12.50 -27.36 -3.56
C LEU A 151 12.47 -28.89 -3.61
N GLY A 152 13.58 -29.52 -3.22
CA GLY A 152 13.63 -30.95 -2.95
C GLY A 152 13.11 -31.28 -1.54
N ARG A 153 13.02 -32.58 -1.20
CA ARG A 153 12.61 -33.03 0.14
C ARG A 153 13.50 -32.47 1.26
N VAL A 154 14.80 -32.42 1.01
CA VAL A 154 15.78 -31.83 1.94
C VAL A 154 15.56 -30.34 2.11
N ASP A 155 15.26 -29.61 1.03
CA ASP A 155 14.94 -28.18 1.11
C ASP A 155 13.68 -27.94 1.93
N TYR A 156 12.62 -28.74 1.74
CA TYR A 156 11.41 -28.63 2.56
C TYR A 156 11.70 -28.89 4.04
N LEU A 157 12.50 -29.90 4.36
CA LEU A 157 12.89 -30.19 5.74
C LEU A 157 13.66 -29.00 6.35
N ILE A 158 14.70 -28.52 5.66
CA ILE A 158 15.55 -27.42 6.17
C ILE A 158 14.73 -26.13 6.28
N ALA A 159 13.98 -25.76 5.25
CA ALA A 159 13.11 -24.59 5.28
C ALA A 159 12.12 -24.67 6.45
N SER A 160 11.50 -25.84 6.66
CA SER A 160 10.57 -26.04 7.77
C SER A 160 11.27 -25.89 9.12
N LEU A 161 12.45 -26.47 9.31
CA LEU A 161 13.21 -26.34 10.57
C LEU A 161 13.60 -24.89 10.86
N ILE A 162 14.08 -24.14 9.86
CA ILE A 162 14.41 -22.71 10.00
C ILE A 162 13.16 -21.90 10.31
N THR A 163 12.07 -22.11 9.56
CA THR A 163 10.81 -21.41 9.75
C THR A 163 10.20 -21.71 11.12
N LEU A 164 10.20 -22.97 11.57
CA LEU A 164 9.74 -23.36 12.89
C LEU A 164 10.59 -22.71 13.98
N SER A 165 11.92 -22.71 13.84
CA SER A 165 12.81 -22.04 14.80
C SER A 165 12.55 -20.53 14.87
N GLY A 166 12.42 -19.87 13.72
CA GLY A 166 12.05 -18.45 13.63
C GLY A 166 10.65 -18.18 14.16
N GLY A 167 9.71 -19.12 13.99
CA GLY A 167 8.38 -19.10 14.59
C GLY A 167 8.43 -19.19 16.11
N VAL A 168 9.19 -20.13 16.67
CA VAL A 168 9.38 -20.23 18.13
C VAL A 168 9.88 -18.89 18.70
N LEU A 169 10.86 -18.25 18.07
CA LEU A 169 11.36 -16.94 18.49
C LEU A 169 10.29 -15.83 18.46
N ARG A 170 9.32 -15.92 17.55
CA ARG A 170 8.24 -14.94 17.42
C ARG A 170 7.10 -15.20 18.40
N PHE A 171 6.76 -16.47 18.62
CA PHE A 171 5.59 -16.86 19.42
C PHE A 171 5.87 -17.05 20.91
N ILE A 172 7.11 -17.35 21.30
CA ILE A 172 7.47 -17.39 22.73
C ILE A 172 7.14 -16.03 23.35
N THR A 173 6.34 -16.07 24.42
CA THR A 173 5.91 -14.90 25.20
C THR A 173 5.28 -13.79 24.36
N LEU A 174 4.62 -14.11 23.24
CA LEU A 174 4.03 -13.11 22.34
C LEU A 174 3.03 -12.16 23.04
N GLY A 175 2.28 -12.68 24.02
CA GLY A 175 1.37 -11.88 24.82
C GLY A 175 2.06 -10.86 25.75
N LEU A 176 3.36 -10.99 26.02
CA LEU A 176 4.06 -10.07 26.92
C LEU A 176 4.78 -8.95 26.13
N PRO A 177 4.75 -7.69 26.62
CA PRO A 177 3.97 -7.20 27.76
C PRO A 177 2.47 -7.12 27.44
N ASN A 178 1.62 -7.27 28.48
CA ASN A 178 0.16 -7.16 28.40
C ASN A 178 -0.30 -5.69 28.35
N SER A 179 0.30 -4.91 27.46
CA SER A 179 0.03 -3.50 27.24
C SER A 179 0.30 -3.16 25.78
N PHE A 180 -0.32 -2.08 25.29
CA PHE A 180 0.02 -1.55 23.98
C PHE A 180 1.46 -1.00 24.00
N VAL A 181 2.21 -1.32 22.97
CA VAL A 181 3.55 -0.79 22.72
C VAL A 181 3.55 -0.09 21.37
N PHE A 182 4.14 1.10 21.28
CA PHE A 182 4.26 1.83 20.00
C PHE A 182 2.89 2.01 19.31
N ASP A 183 2.83 1.82 17.98
CA ASP A 183 1.60 1.98 17.20
C ASP A 183 0.53 0.91 17.45
N GLU A 184 0.75 -0.06 18.35
CA GLU A 184 -0.32 -0.97 18.81
C GLU A 184 -1.48 -0.19 19.43
N VAL A 185 -1.21 1.00 20.00
CA VAL A 185 -2.24 1.91 20.52
C VAL A 185 -3.28 2.25 19.45
N TYR A 186 -2.89 2.21 18.17
CA TYR A 186 -3.77 2.48 17.04
C TYR A 186 -4.25 1.19 16.37
N TYR A 187 -3.32 0.37 15.87
CA TYR A 187 -3.67 -0.76 15.00
C TYR A 187 -4.43 -1.88 15.71
N ALA A 188 -4.10 -2.16 16.98
CA ALA A 188 -4.82 -3.18 17.73
C ALA A 188 -6.28 -2.77 18.00
N LYS A 189 -6.50 -1.48 18.30
CA LYS A 189 -7.85 -0.94 18.54
C LYS A 189 -8.68 -0.91 17.28
N ASP A 190 -8.09 -0.50 16.15
CA ASP A 190 -8.76 -0.55 14.85
C ASP A 190 -9.09 -1.99 14.46
N ALA A 191 -8.19 -2.95 14.70
CA ALA A 191 -8.46 -4.37 14.49
C ALA A 191 -9.65 -4.87 15.32
N CYS A 192 -9.77 -4.45 16.59
CA CYS A 192 -10.95 -4.72 17.40
C CYS A 192 -12.21 -4.09 16.80
N TYR A 193 -12.12 -2.84 16.37
CA TYR A 193 -13.24 -2.10 15.81
C TYR A 193 -13.77 -2.73 14.52
N TYR A 194 -12.88 -3.27 13.68
CA TYR A 194 -13.26 -4.01 12.45
C TYR A 194 -14.14 -5.23 12.77
N ILE A 195 -14.00 -5.81 13.95
CA ILE A 195 -14.81 -6.97 14.39
C ILE A 195 -16.06 -6.55 15.14
N LYS A 196 -15.96 -5.55 16.04
CA LYS A 196 -17.03 -5.22 16.98
C LYS A 196 -17.91 -4.06 16.54
N GLY A 197 -17.40 -3.15 15.69
CA GLY A 197 -18.06 -1.90 15.34
C GLY A 197 -18.34 -0.97 16.54
N ALA A 198 -17.72 -1.23 17.69
CA ALA A 198 -18.05 -0.58 18.96
C ALA A 198 -16.81 0.15 19.51
N VAL A 199 -16.90 1.48 19.57
CA VAL A 199 -15.83 2.38 20.03
C VAL A 199 -15.40 2.05 21.46
N GLU A 200 -16.35 2.01 22.39
CA GLU A 200 -16.07 1.81 23.82
C GLU A 200 -15.46 0.42 24.09
N ALA A 201 -15.98 -0.62 23.44
CA ALA A 201 -15.52 -1.99 23.60
C ALA A 201 -14.11 -2.26 23.04
N CYS A 202 -13.54 -1.30 22.30
CA CYS A 202 -12.22 -1.36 21.68
C CYS A 202 -11.28 -0.26 22.21
N ALA A 203 -11.66 0.42 23.30
CA ALA A 203 -10.87 1.48 23.94
C ALA A 203 -10.43 2.60 22.97
N LEU A 204 -11.25 2.87 21.94
CA LEU A 204 -11.03 3.93 20.98
C LEU A 204 -11.40 5.28 21.59
N SER A 205 -10.61 6.30 21.25
CA SER A 205 -10.90 7.70 21.55
C SER A 205 -11.44 8.35 20.28
N GLY A 206 -12.74 8.65 20.23
CA GLY A 206 -13.40 9.28 19.07
C GLY A 206 -14.55 8.45 18.49
N ASP A 207 -14.98 8.79 17.28
CA ASP A 207 -16.24 8.29 16.71
C ASP A 207 -16.04 7.07 15.79
N GLY A 208 -14.88 6.41 15.81
CA GLY A 208 -14.60 5.24 14.97
C GLY A 208 -13.11 4.90 14.83
N GLU A 209 -12.76 4.35 13.67
CA GLU A 209 -11.41 3.97 13.27
C GLU A 209 -10.41 5.14 13.37
N GLN A 210 -9.27 4.91 14.03
CA GLN A 210 -8.26 5.92 14.29
C GLN A 210 -7.26 6.08 13.14
N THR A 211 -6.97 5.01 12.40
CA THR A 211 -5.97 5.02 11.31
C THR A 211 -6.61 4.92 9.94
N LEU A 212 -7.61 5.75 9.67
CA LEU A 212 -8.12 5.97 8.29
C LEU A 212 -7.04 6.50 7.31
N VAL A 213 -5.85 6.81 7.84
CA VAL A 213 -4.61 7.21 7.15
C VAL A 213 -3.88 6.04 6.48
N HIS A 214 -4.34 4.81 6.70
CA HIS A 214 -3.81 3.59 6.09
C HIS A 214 -4.91 2.74 5.46
N PRO A 215 -4.61 2.10 4.31
CA PRO A 215 -5.49 1.11 3.69
C PRO A 215 -5.90 -0.05 4.63
N PRO A 216 -7.03 -0.73 4.36
CA PRO A 216 -7.69 -1.58 5.35
C PRO A 216 -7.11 -3.00 5.49
N LEU A 217 -6.37 -3.53 4.50
CA LEU A 217 -6.04 -4.96 4.45
C LEU A 217 -5.19 -5.43 5.65
N GLY A 218 -4.19 -4.65 6.04
CA GLY A 218 -3.36 -5.02 7.19
C GLY A 218 -4.17 -5.08 8.49
N LYS A 219 -5.12 -4.15 8.67
CA LYS A 219 -6.06 -4.16 9.80
C LYS A 219 -7.00 -5.35 9.75
N TRP A 220 -7.43 -5.80 8.57
CA TRP A 220 -8.17 -7.06 8.42
C TRP A 220 -7.35 -8.29 8.86
N PHE A 221 -6.05 -8.34 8.57
CA PHE A 221 -5.23 -9.45 9.07
C PHE A 221 -5.13 -9.44 10.60
N LEU A 222 -4.88 -8.26 11.19
CA LEU A 222 -4.84 -8.13 12.64
C LEU A 222 -6.19 -8.48 13.28
N SER A 223 -7.30 -8.10 12.63
CA SER A 223 -8.66 -8.36 13.13
C SER A 223 -9.01 -9.84 13.12
N ILE A 224 -8.47 -10.64 12.19
CA ILE A 224 -8.58 -12.11 12.24
C ILE A 224 -7.95 -12.66 13.52
N GLY A 225 -6.78 -12.15 13.91
CA GLY A 225 -6.13 -12.53 15.18
C GLY A 225 -7.01 -12.21 16.39
N VAL A 226 -7.52 -10.98 16.45
CA VAL A 226 -8.43 -10.54 17.51
C VAL A 226 -9.72 -11.36 17.54
N LYS A 227 -10.24 -11.74 16.37
CA LYS A 227 -11.46 -12.54 16.26
C LYS A 227 -11.27 -13.96 16.80
N LEU A 228 -10.12 -14.58 16.52
CA LEU A 228 -9.83 -15.97 16.88
C LEU A 228 -9.39 -16.12 18.34
N PHE A 229 -8.64 -15.15 18.87
CA PHE A 229 -7.99 -15.27 20.18
C PHE A 229 -8.44 -14.24 21.21
N GLY A 230 -9.25 -13.25 20.81
CA GLY A 230 -9.75 -12.20 21.69
C GLY A 230 -9.01 -10.88 21.54
N PHE A 231 -9.57 -9.82 22.13
CA PHE A 231 -8.95 -8.49 22.15
C PHE A 231 -8.00 -8.37 23.34
N ASP A 232 -6.87 -9.08 23.24
CA ASP A 232 -5.74 -9.04 24.17
C ASP A 232 -4.40 -9.01 23.41
N SER A 233 -3.31 -8.87 24.17
CA SER A 233 -1.94 -8.78 23.64
C SER A 233 -1.55 -9.91 22.73
N PHE A 234 -2.01 -11.13 22.99
CA PHE A 234 -1.76 -12.24 22.11
C PHE A 234 -2.57 -12.10 20.81
N GLY A 235 -3.88 -11.84 20.93
CA GLY A 235 -4.80 -11.81 19.80
C GLY A 235 -4.48 -10.73 18.78
N TRP A 236 -4.09 -9.52 19.18
CA TRP A 236 -3.70 -8.48 18.22
C TRP A 236 -2.28 -8.66 17.65
N ARG A 237 -1.41 -9.48 18.26
CA ARG A 237 -0.04 -9.73 17.76
C ARG A 237 0.09 -10.97 16.88
N VAL A 238 -0.79 -11.96 17.04
CA VAL A 238 -0.66 -13.28 16.40
C VAL A 238 -0.55 -13.20 14.88
N ALA A 239 -1.33 -12.33 14.22
CA ALA A 239 -1.31 -12.21 12.76
C ALA A 239 0.01 -11.64 12.23
N ALA A 240 0.59 -10.65 12.94
CA ALA A 240 1.91 -10.12 12.63
C ALA A 240 3.02 -11.17 12.82
N ALA A 241 2.91 -11.99 13.87
CA ALA A 241 3.85 -13.09 14.13
C ALA A 241 3.78 -14.16 13.03
N VAL A 242 2.57 -14.56 12.62
CA VAL A 242 2.36 -15.48 11.50
C VAL A 242 2.96 -14.92 10.22
N ALA A 243 2.69 -13.65 9.89
CA ALA A 243 3.23 -13.00 8.70
C ALA A 243 4.77 -12.99 8.71
N GLY A 244 5.37 -12.61 9.84
CA GLY A 244 6.83 -12.63 9.99
C GLY A 244 7.43 -14.03 9.85
N THR A 245 6.79 -15.07 10.40
CA THR A 245 7.21 -16.46 10.23
C THR A 245 7.07 -16.92 8.79
N ALA A 246 5.99 -16.55 8.10
CA ALA A 246 5.77 -16.86 6.69
C ALA A 246 6.85 -16.20 5.81
N THR A 247 7.24 -14.95 6.08
CA THR A 247 8.30 -14.25 5.34
C THR A 247 9.62 -15.01 5.38
N VAL A 248 9.97 -15.67 6.50
CA VAL A 248 11.18 -16.52 6.60
C VAL A 248 11.13 -17.68 5.60
N PHE A 249 10.00 -18.37 5.52
CA PHE A 249 9.81 -19.47 4.57
C PHE A 249 9.85 -18.98 3.12
N LEU A 250 9.13 -17.89 2.83
CA LEU A 250 9.08 -17.29 1.51
C LEU A 250 10.48 -16.84 1.06
N LEU A 251 11.29 -16.27 1.95
CA LEU A 251 12.66 -15.89 1.62
C LEU A 251 13.52 -17.11 1.29
N TYR A 252 13.36 -18.23 2.00
CA TYR A 252 14.04 -19.49 1.64
C TYR A 252 13.67 -19.89 0.20
N VAL A 253 12.37 -19.90 -0.13
CA VAL A 253 11.88 -20.28 -1.46
C VAL A 253 12.46 -19.36 -2.54
N LEU A 254 12.44 -18.05 -2.31
CA LEU A 254 12.98 -17.07 -3.25
C LEU A 254 14.50 -17.27 -3.43
N ALA A 255 15.25 -17.35 -2.33
CA ALA A 255 16.69 -17.52 -2.35
C ALA A 255 17.11 -18.84 -3.02
N LYS A 256 16.38 -19.94 -2.76
CA LYS A 256 16.64 -21.23 -3.44
C LYS A 256 16.44 -21.12 -4.95
N ARG A 257 15.41 -20.41 -5.39
CA ARG A 257 15.14 -20.19 -6.83
C ARG A 257 16.14 -19.25 -7.51
N LEU A 258 16.68 -18.27 -6.78
CA LEU A 258 17.65 -17.31 -7.34
C LEU A 258 19.08 -17.83 -7.30
N LEU A 259 19.48 -18.47 -6.20
CA LEU A 259 20.85 -18.92 -5.95
C LEU A 259 21.09 -20.38 -6.34
N HIS A 260 20.03 -21.16 -6.59
CA HIS A 260 20.09 -22.59 -6.85
C HIS A 260 20.83 -23.40 -5.75
N SER A 261 21.01 -22.81 -4.57
CA SER A 261 21.83 -23.35 -3.47
C SER A 261 21.01 -23.48 -2.21
N THR A 262 20.96 -24.70 -1.66
CA THR A 262 20.33 -24.99 -0.36
C THR A 262 21.06 -24.27 0.77
N LEU A 263 22.39 -24.22 0.73
CA LEU A 263 23.18 -23.48 1.70
C LEU A 263 22.90 -21.97 1.60
N GLY A 264 22.90 -21.41 0.39
CA GLY A 264 22.60 -19.98 0.18
C GLY A 264 21.19 -19.61 0.64
N ALA A 265 20.20 -20.44 0.34
CA ALA A 265 18.83 -20.27 0.80
C ALA A 265 18.72 -20.33 2.33
N SER A 266 19.40 -21.31 2.95
CA SER A 266 19.43 -21.50 4.40
C SER A 266 20.06 -20.31 5.11
N ILE A 267 21.17 -19.77 4.59
CA ILE A 267 21.83 -18.58 5.14
C ILE A 267 20.88 -17.38 5.02
N ALA A 268 20.29 -17.13 3.85
CA ALA A 268 19.40 -15.99 3.64
C ALA A 268 18.19 -16.02 4.59
N SER A 269 17.46 -17.15 4.65
CA SER A 269 16.31 -17.29 5.54
C SER A 269 16.70 -17.35 7.01
N GLY A 270 17.83 -17.98 7.34
CA GLY A 270 18.34 -18.09 8.70
C GLY A 270 18.70 -16.73 9.28
N LEU A 271 19.36 -15.87 8.49
CA LEU A 271 19.64 -14.49 8.88
C LEU A 271 18.35 -13.70 9.10
N LEU A 272 17.35 -13.80 8.22
CA LEU A 272 16.06 -13.14 8.43
C LEU A 272 15.29 -13.69 9.64
N ALA A 273 15.44 -14.97 9.97
CA ALA A 273 14.78 -15.59 11.11
C ALA A 273 15.21 -14.94 12.43
N ILE A 274 16.48 -14.49 12.52
CA ILE A 274 17.09 -13.86 13.70
C ILE A 274 17.33 -12.35 13.55
N ASP A 275 17.00 -11.76 12.39
CA ASP A 275 17.11 -10.32 12.17
C ASP A 275 16.27 -9.55 13.19
N LEU A 276 16.91 -8.64 13.94
CA LEU A 276 16.29 -7.99 15.08
C LEU A 276 15.13 -7.07 14.68
N LEU A 277 15.26 -6.33 13.58
CA LEU A 277 14.22 -5.42 13.14
C LEU A 277 12.99 -6.20 12.69
N HIS A 278 13.17 -7.20 11.84
CA HIS A 278 12.09 -8.05 11.37
C HIS A 278 11.47 -8.85 12.51
N LEU A 279 12.27 -9.33 13.48
CA LEU A 279 11.77 -10.02 14.66
C LEU A 279 10.88 -9.10 15.51
N VAL A 280 11.37 -7.91 15.87
CA VAL A 280 10.60 -6.93 16.65
C VAL A 280 9.32 -6.55 15.93
N GLN A 281 9.38 -6.18 14.65
CA GLN A 281 8.21 -5.79 13.85
C GLN A 281 7.17 -6.92 13.72
N SER A 282 7.60 -8.19 13.72
CA SER A 282 6.68 -9.33 13.72
C SER A 282 6.10 -9.70 15.09
N ARG A 283 6.62 -9.12 16.18
CA ARG A 283 6.17 -9.41 17.56
C ARG A 283 5.26 -8.34 18.14
N ILE A 284 5.01 -7.25 17.41
CA ILE A 284 4.04 -6.22 17.77
C ILE A 284 3.01 -6.09 16.64
N SER A 285 1.82 -5.56 16.97
CA SER A 285 0.71 -5.39 16.01
C SER A 285 0.99 -4.28 14.98
N MET A 286 1.97 -4.48 14.11
CA MET A 286 2.40 -3.53 13.10
C MET A 286 1.93 -3.92 11.70
N LEU A 287 1.52 -2.93 10.90
CA LEU A 287 1.19 -3.13 9.49
C LEU A 287 2.43 -3.38 8.63
N ASP A 288 3.60 -2.88 9.05
CA ASP A 288 4.83 -2.90 8.27
C ASP A 288 5.38 -4.31 8.02
N ILE A 289 5.03 -5.31 8.86
CA ILE A 289 5.50 -6.69 8.69
C ILE A 289 4.91 -7.38 7.46
N PHE A 290 3.73 -6.96 7.01
CA PHE A 290 3.07 -7.55 5.84
C PHE A 290 3.74 -7.09 4.53
N LEU A 291 4.37 -5.91 4.51
CA LEU A 291 5.02 -5.36 3.32
C LEU A 291 6.14 -6.26 2.77
N PRO A 292 7.17 -6.65 3.55
CA PRO A 292 8.21 -7.55 3.06
C PRO A 292 7.66 -8.93 2.68
N MET A 293 6.65 -9.42 3.40
CA MET A 293 5.96 -10.68 3.06
C MET A 293 5.38 -10.62 1.63
N PHE A 294 4.59 -9.59 1.33
CA PHE A 294 3.99 -9.40 0.02
C PHE A 294 5.02 -9.08 -1.07
N ALA A 295 6.07 -8.31 -0.76
CA ALA A 295 7.15 -8.01 -1.71
C ALA A 295 7.92 -9.28 -2.11
N ILE A 296 8.28 -10.13 -1.14
CA ILE A 296 8.95 -11.41 -1.41
C ILE A 296 8.02 -12.36 -2.17
N ALA A 297 6.75 -12.46 -1.78
CA ALA A 297 5.76 -13.26 -2.50
C ALA A 297 5.61 -12.80 -3.96
N THR A 298 5.57 -11.48 -4.20
CA THR A 298 5.58 -10.90 -5.55
C THR A 298 6.81 -11.37 -6.34
N LEU A 299 8.00 -11.27 -5.76
CA LEU A 299 9.23 -11.71 -6.42
C LEU A 299 9.22 -13.19 -6.75
N ILE A 300 8.72 -14.05 -5.87
CA ILE A 300 8.58 -15.48 -6.14
C ILE A 300 7.73 -15.71 -7.38
N PHE A 301 6.57 -15.07 -7.48
CA PHE A 301 5.70 -15.17 -8.65
C PHE A 301 6.36 -14.65 -9.92
N LEU A 302 7.08 -13.52 -9.85
CA LEU A 302 7.81 -12.98 -11.01
C LEU A 302 8.98 -13.87 -11.45
N VAL A 303 9.68 -14.50 -10.51
CA VAL A 303 10.72 -15.50 -10.83
C VAL A 303 10.09 -16.73 -11.48
N ILE A 304 8.94 -17.20 -10.99
CA ILE A 304 8.20 -18.31 -11.62
C ILE A 304 7.77 -17.94 -13.05
N ASP A 305 7.25 -16.73 -13.28
CA ASP A 305 6.91 -16.23 -14.62
C ASP A 305 8.13 -16.26 -15.56
N ARG A 306 9.27 -15.73 -15.09
CA ARG A 306 10.53 -15.73 -15.84
C ARG A 306 10.97 -17.14 -16.19
N ASP A 307 10.94 -18.06 -15.22
CA ASP A 307 11.36 -19.45 -15.42
C ASP A 307 10.44 -20.17 -16.42
N GLN A 308 9.12 -19.97 -16.34
CA GLN A 308 8.15 -20.53 -17.29
C GLN A 308 8.36 -19.99 -18.71
N ARG A 309 8.64 -18.69 -18.85
CA ARG A 309 8.92 -18.04 -20.15
C ARG A 309 10.20 -18.56 -20.77
N ASN A 310 11.26 -18.74 -19.99
CA ASN A 310 12.52 -19.32 -20.46
C ASN A 310 12.34 -20.78 -20.89
N ALA A 311 11.45 -21.52 -20.23
CA ALA A 311 11.12 -22.91 -20.56
C ALA A 311 10.06 -23.07 -21.67
N GLY A 312 9.51 -21.98 -22.22
CA GLY A 312 8.44 -22.05 -23.23
C GLY A 312 7.09 -22.55 -22.71
N THR A 313 6.86 -22.52 -21.39
CA THR A 313 5.64 -23.00 -20.71
C THR A 313 4.87 -21.87 -20.04
N SER A 314 4.98 -20.65 -20.59
CA SER A 314 4.43 -19.42 -20.02
C SER A 314 2.92 -19.49 -19.83
N THR A 315 2.46 -19.18 -18.61
CA THR A 315 1.04 -19.02 -18.28
C THR A 315 0.78 -17.65 -17.63
N VAL A 316 -0.48 -17.20 -17.57
CA VAL A 316 -0.83 -15.92 -16.92
C VAL A 316 -0.86 -16.00 -15.40
N LEU A 317 -0.94 -17.20 -14.82
CA LEU A 317 -1.16 -17.40 -13.38
C LEU A 317 -0.09 -16.76 -12.49
N PRO A 318 1.22 -16.86 -12.80
CA PRO A 318 2.24 -16.17 -12.01
C PRO A 318 2.08 -14.65 -12.05
N ARG A 319 1.65 -14.07 -13.18
CA ARG A 319 1.39 -12.63 -13.27
C ARG A 319 0.19 -12.20 -12.45
N VAL A 320 -0.88 -12.99 -12.45
CA VAL A 320 -2.03 -12.77 -11.57
C VAL A 320 -1.59 -12.85 -10.11
N GLY A 321 -0.82 -13.88 -9.73
CA GLY A 321 -0.27 -14.02 -8.38
C GLY A 321 0.58 -12.82 -7.96
N ALA A 322 1.51 -12.38 -8.80
CA ALA A 322 2.33 -11.20 -8.55
C ALA A 322 1.47 -9.93 -8.37
N GLY A 323 0.47 -9.73 -9.24
CA GLY A 323 -0.46 -8.61 -9.12
C GLY A 323 -1.26 -8.61 -7.83
N LEU A 324 -1.76 -9.77 -7.39
CA LEU A 324 -2.48 -9.89 -6.12
C LEU A 324 -1.57 -9.65 -4.91
N MET A 325 -0.31 -10.08 -4.95
CA MET A 325 0.65 -9.80 -3.88
C MET A 325 1.04 -8.32 -3.84
N LEU A 326 1.23 -7.66 -4.99
CA LEU A 326 1.40 -6.21 -5.08
C LEU A 326 0.19 -5.47 -4.51
N ALA A 327 -1.02 -5.93 -4.80
CA ALA A 327 -2.25 -5.42 -4.22
C ALA A 327 -2.22 -5.54 -2.69
N GLY A 328 -1.78 -6.69 -2.17
CA GLY A 328 -1.67 -6.94 -0.73
C GLY A 328 -0.76 -5.95 -0.03
N GLY A 329 0.40 -5.64 -0.63
CA GLY A 329 1.31 -4.60 -0.13
C GLY A 329 0.65 -3.22 -0.15
N LEU A 330 0.13 -2.80 -1.31
CA LEU A 330 -0.51 -1.50 -1.50
C LEU A 330 -1.72 -1.29 -0.58
N ALA A 331 -2.54 -2.33 -0.39
CA ALA A 331 -3.74 -2.34 0.44
C ALA A 331 -3.45 -2.51 1.93
N THR A 332 -2.19 -2.73 2.31
CA THR A 332 -1.75 -2.65 3.70
C THR A 332 -1.19 -1.26 4.02
N LYS A 333 -0.32 -0.73 3.14
CA LYS A 333 0.28 0.60 3.28
C LYS A 333 0.72 1.10 1.91
N TRP A 334 0.53 2.39 1.63
CA TRP A 334 0.90 2.97 0.32
C TRP A 334 2.37 2.83 -0.05
N SER A 335 3.27 2.71 0.94
CA SER A 335 4.68 2.41 0.69
C SER A 335 4.89 1.07 -0.03
N GLY A 336 3.96 0.11 0.09
CA GLY A 336 3.95 -1.11 -0.70
C GLY A 336 3.78 -0.85 -2.22
N GLY A 337 3.13 0.26 -2.59
CA GLY A 337 2.99 0.71 -3.97
C GLY A 337 4.32 1.05 -4.64
N PHE A 338 5.36 1.41 -3.89
CA PHE A 338 6.70 1.64 -4.44
C PHE A 338 7.33 0.38 -5.05
N PHE A 339 6.82 -0.81 -4.69
CA PHE A 339 7.29 -2.06 -5.27
C PHE A 339 6.75 -2.32 -6.70
N ILE A 340 5.66 -1.66 -7.10
CA ILE A 340 5.07 -1.79 -8.45
C ILE A 340 6.05 -1.36 -9.55
N PRO A 341 6.63 -0.15 -9.55
CA PRO A 341 7.59 0.24 -10.59
C PRO A 341 8.83 -0.64 -10.59
N PHE A 342 9.29 -1.12 -9.42
CA PHE A 342 10.38 -2.07 -9.32
C PHE A 342 10.05 -3.40 -10.01
N ALA A 343 8.88 -3.98 -9.73
CA ALA A 343 8.40 -5.22 -10.35
C ALA A 343 8.30 -5.09 -11.88
N ILE A 344 7.75 -3.97 -12.37
CA ILE A 344 7.64 -3.67 -13.81
C ILE A 344 9.02 -3.57 -14.45
N ALA A 345 9.94 -2.80 -13.83
CA ALA A 345 11.30 -2.65 -14.33
C ALA A 345 12.05 -3.99 -14.38
N LEU A 346 11.88 -4.83 -13.36
CA LEU A 346 12.50 -6.15 -13.29
C LEU A 346 12.00 -7.09 -14.40
N VAL A 347 10.69 -7.10 -14.65
CA VAL A 347 10.10 -7.85 -15.77
C VAL A 347 10.68 -7.40 -17.11
N ILE A 348 10.70 -6.09 -17.36
CA ILE A 348 11.20 -5.53 -18.62
C ILE A 348 12.69 -5.87 -18.78
N ALA A 349 13.47 -5.80 -17.70
CA ALA A 349 14.88 -6.16 -17.70
C ALA A 349 15.09 -7.64 -18.04
N TRP A 350 14.31 -8.55 -17.47
CA TRP A 350 14.38 -9.98 -17.79
C TRP A 350 13.96 -10.30 -19.21
N GLU A 351 12.89 -9.67 -19.72
CA GLU A 351 12.47 -9.86 -21.12
C GLU A 351 13.53 -9.32 -22.09
N ALA A 352 14.11 -8.16 -21.81
CA ALA A 352 15.22 -7.61 -22.59
C ALA A 352 16.45 -8.54 -22.54
N GLY A 353 16.78 -9.09 -21.37
CA GLY A 353 17.86 -10.07 -21.19
C GLY A 353 17.64 -11.35 -22.01
N ARG A 354 16.44 -11.92 -21.94
CA ARG A 354 16.05 -13.13 -22.69
C ARG A 354 16.20 -12.94 -24.20
N ARG A 355 15.78 -11.78 -24.72
CA ARG A 355 15.92 -11.44 -26.15
C ARG A 355 17.36 -11.23 -26.57
N ARG A 356 18.21 -10.65 -25.71
CA ARG A 356 19.65 -10.50 -25.98
C ARG A 356 20.33 -11.87 -26.04
N ALA A 357 19.93 -12.82 -25.20
CA ALA A 357 20.49 -14.17 -25.15
C ALA A 357 20.13 -15.04 -26.37
N ALA A 358 19.03 -14.74 -27.09
CA ALA A 358 18.58 -15.50 -28.25
C ALA A 358 19.46 -15.38 -29.52
N GLY A 359 20.63 -14.75 -29.44
CA GLY A 359 21.66 -14.75 -30.49
C GLY A 359 21.45 -13.71 -31.62
N PRO A 360 22.36 -13.68 -32.62
CA PRO A 360 22.39 -12.67 -33.69
C PRO A 360 21.23 -12.70 -34.69
N GLY A 361 20.44 -13.77 -34.72
CA GLY A 361 19.31 -13.96 -35.65
C GLY A 361 17.94 -13.48 -35.14
N GLY A 362 17.84 -13.09 -33.86
CA GLY A 362 16.60 -12.55 -33.30
C GLY A 362 16.42 -11.09 -33.70
N THR A 363 15.42 -10.80 -34.53
CA THR A 363 15.10 -9.50 -35.13
C THR A 363 14.86 -8.36 -34.12
N GLU A 364 14.81 -8.65 -32.81
CA GLU A 364 14.42 -7.70 -31.76
C GLU A 364 15.34 -7.74 -30.52
N ARG A 365 16.59 -7.32 -30.68
CA ARG A 365 17.54 -7.07 -29.56
C ARG A 365 17.23 -5.81 -28.73
N ASN A 366 16.19 -5.06 -29.12
CA ASN A 366 15.98 -3.70 -28.65
C ASN A 366 15.12 -3.68 -27.38
N LEU A 367 15.52 -2.87 -26.40
CA LEU A 367 14.72 -2.55 -25.21
C LEU A 367 13.30 -2.11 -25.60
N THR A 368 13.16 -1.42 -26.73
CA THR A 368 11.86 -0.98 -27.28
C THR A 368 10.94 -2.14 -27.61
N ALA A 369 11.46 -3.27 -28.09
CA ALA A 369 10.66 -4.45 -28.37
C ALA A 369 10.22 -5.16 -27.08
N ALA A 370 11.11 -5.27 -26.09
CA ALA A 370 10.76 -5.77 -24.77
C ALA A 370 9.69 -4.90 -24.11
N LEU A 371 9.83 -3.58 -24.18
CA LEU A 371 8.84 -2.61 -23.70
C LEU A 371 7.49 -2.81 -24.39
N ARG A 372 7.45 -2.91 -25.73
CA ARG A 372 6.18 -3.11 -26.45
C ARG A 372 5.51 -4.43 -26.10
N ALA A 373 6.29 -5.51 -26.00
CA ALA A 373 5.78 -6.83 -25.66
C ALA A 373 5.23 -6.89 -24.22
N GLU A 374 5.92 -6.25 -23.26
CA GLU A 374 5.53 -6.28 -21.85
C GLU A 374 4.58 -5.14 -21.44
N ALA A 375 4.40 -4.11 -22.27
CA ALA A 375 3.59 -2.94 -21.92
C ALA A 375 2.17 -3.33 -21.48
N MET A 376 1.44 -4.08 -22.31
CA MET A 376 0.07 -4.47 -22.00
C MET A 376 -0.01 -5.48 -20.85
N PRO A 377 0.77 -6.59 -20.82
CA PRO A 377 0.77 -7.50 -19.68
C PRO A 377 1.14 -6.84 -18.35
N CYS A 378 2.19 -5.99 -18.32
CA CYS A 378 2.57 -5.26 -17.11
C CYS A 378 1.47 -4.29 -16.69
N PHE A 379 0.88 -3.55 -17.62
CA PHE A 379 -0.22 -2.64 -17.30
C PHE A 379 -1.42 -3.38 -16.70
N LEU A 380 -1.87 -4.47 -17.34
CA LEU A 380 -3.03 -5.22 -16.85
C LEU A 380 -2.76 -5.91 -15.51
N PHE A 381 -1.65 -6.64 -15.37
CA PHE A 381 -1.44 -7.50 -14.21
C PHE A 381 -0.66 -6.85 -13.07
N LEU A 382 0.19 -5.85 -13.35
CA LEU A 382 1.02 -5.19 -12.33
C LEU A 382 0.56 -3.77 -12.01
N VAL A 383 -0.45 -3.24 -12.72
CA VAL A 383 -1.05 -1.93 -12.39
C VAL A 383 -2.56 -2.06 -12.17
N VAL A 384 -3.32 -2.44 -13.21
CA VAL A 384 -4.79 -2.48 -13.15
C VAL A 384 -5.27 -3.49 -12.10
N LEU A 385 -4.75 -4.71 -12.11
CA LEU A 385 -5.13 -5.74 -11.15
C LEU A 385 -4.81 -5.33 -9.68
N PRO A 386 -3.60 -4.87 -9.32
CA PRO A 386 -3.33 -4.37 -7.99
C PRO A 386 -4.24 -3.23 -7.53
N VAL A 387 -4.51 -2.26 -8.41
CA VAL A 387 -5.39 -1.12 -8.12
C VAL A 387 -6.84 -1.58 -7.93
N ALA A 388 -7.33 -2.48 -8.78
CA ALA A 388 -8.68 -3.02 -8.63
C ALA A 388 -8.84 -3.80 -7.32
N ALA A 389 -7.89 -4.70 -7.02
CA ALA A 389 -7.88 -5.46 -5.78
C ALA A 389 -7.73 -4.55 -4.53
N TYR A 390 -6.95 -3.47 -4.64
CA TYR A 390 -6.86 -2.43 -3.62
C TYR A 390 -8.22 -1.79 -3.32
N VAL A 391 -8.96 -1.36 -4.35
CA VAL A 391 -10.29 -0.77 -4.20
C VAL A 391 -11.26 -1.76 -3.55
N VAL A 392 -11.19 -3.05 -3.92
CA VAL A 392 -12.02 -4.10 -3.32
C VAL A 392 -11.81 -4.23 -1.81
N THR A 393 -10.61 -3.94 -1.28
CA THR A 393 -10.36 -4.04 0.16
C THR A 393 -11.17 -3.06 1.02
N TYR A 394 -11.71 -2.00 0.41
CA TYR A 394 -12.58 -1.03 1.08
C TYR A 394 -14.05 -1.47 1.16
N VAL A 395 -14.44 -2.51 0.42
CA VAL A 395 -15.83 -3.01 0.41
C VAL A 395 -16.23 -3.43 1.82
N GLY A 396 -17.39 -2.94 2.28
CA GLY A 396 -17.88 -3.18 3.64
C GLY A 396 -17.19 -2.35 4.73
N ARG A 397 -16.19 -1.53 4.37
CA ARG A 397 -15.53 -0.59 5.28
C ARG A 397 -15.93 0.85 5.02
N LEU A 398 -16.09 1.25 3.77
CA LEU A 398 -16.64 2.56 3.44
C LEU A 398 -18.14 2.46 3.19
N ASP A 399 -18.85 3.51 3.59
CA ASP A 399 -20.25 3.67 3.25
C ASP A 399 -20.40 3.94 1.73
N GLY A 400 -21.62 3.80 1.22
CA GLY A 400 -21.97 4.19 -0.15
C GLY A 400 -22.43 3.05 -1.06
N ALA A 401 -23.18 3.41 -2.09
CA ALA A 401 -23.73 2.48 -3.05
C ALA A 401 -22.63 1.92 -3.97
N LEU A 402 -22.50 0.58 -4.02
CA LEU A 402 -21.58 -0.11 -4.92
C LEU A 402 -21.94 0.08 -6.40
N VAL A 403 -23.23 0.18 -6.70
CA VAL A 403 -23.76 0.41 -8.05
C VAL A 403 -24.27 1.83 -8.15
N ALA A 404 -23.35 2.76 -8.42
CA ALA A 404 -23.62 4.18 -8.62
C ALA A 404 -22.55 4.78 -9.54
N LEU A 405 -22.83 5.97 -10.09
CA LEU A 405 -21.84 6.68 -10.88
C LEU A 405 -20.64 7.05 -10.00
N PRO A 406 -19.38 6.86 -10.45
CA PRO A 406 -18.20 7.02 -9.60
C PRO A 406 -18.01 8.40 -8.95
N TRP A 407 -18.66 9.43 -9.50
CA TRP A 407 -18.57 10.82 -9.03
C TRP A 407 -19.82 11.29 -8.28
N SER A 408 -20.85 10.44 -8.12
CA SER A 408 -22.02 10.84 -7.35
C SER A 408 -21.75 10.77 -5.85
N GLU A 409 -22.27 11.73 -5.11
CA GLU A 409 -22.25 11.71 -3.64
C GLU A 409 -22.88 10.42 -3.10
N GLY A 410 -22.24 9.82 -2.09
CA GLY A 410 -22.67 8.54 -1.52
C GLY A 410 -22.46 7.33 -2.44
N SER A 411 -21.71 7.44 -3.54
CA SER A 411 -21.21 6.26 -4.26
C SER A 411 -19.96 5.70 -3.57
N PHE A 412 -19.83 4.38 -3.54
CA PHE A 412 -18.67 3.71 -2.94
C PHE A 412 -17.36 4.18 -3.57
N LEU A 413 -17.32 4.33 -4.90
CA LEU A 413 -16.11 4.78 -5.61
C LEU A 413 -15.74 6.22 -5.27
N ARG A 414 -16.73 7.10 -5.03
CA ARG A 414 -16.48 8.46 -4.56
C ARG A 414 -15.91 8.47 -3.15
N GLU A 415 -16.47 7.65 -2.25
CA GLU A 415 -15.96 7.54 -0.87
C GLU A 415 -14.53 6.97 -0.83
N VAL A 416 -14.24 5.96 -1.66
CA VAL A 416 -12.86 5.46 -1.84
C VAL A 416 -11.94 6.58 -2.29
N TRP A 417 -12.35 7.36 -3.32
CA TRP A 417 -11.58 8.48 -3.85
C TRP A 417 -11.32 9.55 -2.78
N ASP A 418 -12.36 10.00 -2.09
CA ASP A 418 -12.25 11.03 -1.04
C ASP A 418 -11.39 10.54 0.13
N THR A 419 -11.44 9.24 0.46
CA THR A 419 -10.53 8.62 1.43
C THR A 419 -9.07 8.69 0.97
N GLN A 420 -8.78 8.56 -0.33
CA GLN A 420 -7.41 8.72 -0.83
C GLN A 420 -6.90 10.16 -0.64
N PHE A 421 -7.74 11.15 -0.92
CA PHE A 421 -7.37 12.55 -0.70
C PHE A 421 -7.17 12.86 0.78
N TYR A 422 -8.02 12.32 1.65
CA TYR A 422 -7.85 12.43 3.09
C TYR A 422 -6.50 11.85 3.56
N MET A 423 -6.15 10.64 3.11
CA MET A 423 -4.85 10.03 3.45
C MET A 423 -3.68 10.87 2.94
N LEU A 424 -3.76 11.36 1.70
CA LEU A 424 -2.72 12.20 1.10
C LEU A 424 -2.54 13.51 1.88
N ASP A 425 -3.64 14.20 2.17
CA ASP A 425 -3.65 15.47 2.92
C ASP A 425 -3.08 15.28 4.33
N TYR A 426 -3.47 14.19 5.02
CA TYR A 426 -2.94 13.85 6.32
C TYR A 426 -1.41 13.69 6.28
N HIS A 427 -0.87 12.87 5.37
CA HIS A 427 0.57 12.60 5.30
C HIS A 427 1.37 13.80 4.77
N ALA A 428 0.81 14.61 3.87
CA ALA A 428 1.48 15.78 3.31
C ALA A 428 1.58 16.95 4.31
N ASN A 429 0.63 17.06 5.24
CA ASN A 429 0.57 18.14 6.22
C ASN A 429 0.93 17.70 7.64
N LEU A 430 1.40 16.46 7.83
CA LEU A 430 1.84 15.98 9.14
C LEU A 430 3.15 16.66 9.54
N THR A 431 3.04 17.69 10.39
CA THR A 431 4.18 18.48 10.89
C THR A 431 4.59 18.14 12.32
N THR A 432 3.91 17.16 12.94
CA THR A 432 4.19 16.72 14.31
C THR A 432 5.53 15.99 14.36
N LEU A 433 6.49 16.58 15.08
CA LEU A 433 7.78 15.96 15.34
C LEU A 433 7.61 14.84 16.37
N HIS A 434 8.16 13.66 16.10
CA HIS A 434 8.27 12.60 17.10
C HIS A 434 9.58 12.75 17.88
N GLY A 435 9.55 12.59 19.20
CA GLY A 435 10.74 12.70 20.06
C GLY A 435 11.85 11.65 19.80
N TYR A 436 11.63 10.73 18.86
CA TYR A 436 12.60 9.72 18.41
C TYR A 436 13.14 9.99 17.00
N GLN A 437 12.88 11.16 16.42
CA GLN A 437 13.45 11.57 15.15
C GLN A 437 14.94 11.85 15.36
N SER A 438 15.79 10.90 14.94
CA SER A 438 17.25 11.06 14.86
C SER A 438 17.65 11.94 13.69
#